data_AF-A0AAW6CPQ3-F1
#
_entry.id   AF-A0AAW6CPQ3-F1
#
_cell.length_a   1.000
_cell.length_b   1.000
_cell.length_c   1.000
_cell.angle_alpha   90.00
_cell.angle_beta   90.00
_cell.angle_gamma   90.00
#
_symmetry.space_group_name_H-M   'P 1'
#
loop_
_entity.id
_entity.type
_entity.pdbx_description
1 polymer ?
#
loop_
_entity_poly.entity_id
_entity_poly.type
_entity_poly.pdbx_seq_one_letter_code
_entity_poly.pdbx_strand_id
1 'polypeptide(L)'
;AGRSRRLTLVPIIQSLAQLEKNYGKEGAEILTDNCQDTIFGGFAPNSQTAEVLSKALGNRTVLSGSISRGKNDPSQSLQMIERPLMTPDELKSIPKGHFIVMKTGTHPMQTRLRLFLEWGITFGEPYQVSQQAARKVYYASKAELTDVIYRAFPASARQNNYRTPKKEKTIP
;
A
#
# COMPACT_ATOMS: atom_id res chain seq x y z
N ALA A 1 4.46 -1.94 13.79
CA ALA A 1 5.92 -2.19 13.69
C ALA A 1 6.60 -1.52 12.48
N GLY A 2 5.92 -1.33 11.33
CA GLY A 2 6.51 -0.65 10.15
C GLY A 2 6.68 0.87 10.31
N ARG A 3 5.73 1.56 10.96
CA ARG A 3 5.77 3.02 11.18
C ARG A 3 7.01 3.49 11.95
N SER A 4 7.44 2.76 12.99
CA SER A 4 8.66 3.10 13.75
C SER A 4 9.95 2.92 12.94
N ARG A 5 9.89 2.16 11.84
CA ARG A 5 11.00 1.94 10.90
C ARG A 5 10.87 2.78 9.62
N ARG A 6 9.92 3.73 9.59
CA ARG A 6 9.62 4.60 8.43
C ARG A 6 9.30 3.81 7.14
N LEU A 7 8.70 2.63 7.29
CA LEU A 7 8.21 1.84 6.17
C LEU A 7 6.78 2.26 5.84
N THR A 8 6.56 2.65 4.58
CA THR A 8 5.24 2.94 4.01
C THR A 8 4.98 1.92 2.90
N LEU A 9 3.85 1.22 2.98
CA LEU A 9 3.40 0.27 1.97
C LEU A 9 2.20 0.88 1.24
N VAL A 10 2.21 0.86 -0.09
CA VAL A 10 1.08 1.27 -0.93
C VAL A 10 0.75 0.10 -1.86
N PRO A 11 -0.05 -0.87 -1.41
CA PRO A 11 -0.43 -2.00 -2.25
C PRO A 11 -1.41 -1.53 -3.33
N ILE A 12 -1.17 -1.91 -4.58
CA ILE A 12 -2.05 -1.62 -5.71
C ILE A 12 -2.59 -2.95 -6.22
N ILE A 13 -3.91 -3.11 -6.12
CA ILE A 13 -4.62 -4.31 -6.57
C ILE A 13 -5.75 -3.92 -7.51
N GLN A 14 -6.12 -4.82 -8.43
CA GLN A 14 -7.22 -4.55 -9.36
C GLN A 14 -8.58 -4.95 -8.78
N SER A 15 -8.61 -5.94 -7.89
CA SER A 15 -9.84 -6.41 -7.24
C SER A 15 -9.54 -7.05 -5.89
N LEU A 16 -10.51 -7.00 -4.98
CA LEU A 16 -10.42 -7.71 -3.68
C LEU A 16 -10.35 -9.23 -3.87
N ALA A 17 -10.96 -9.76 -4.93
CA ALA A 17 -10.91 -11.20 -5.25
C ALA A 17 -9.48 -11.71 -5.51
N GLN A 18 -8.58 -10.86 -6.05
CA GLN A 18 -7.16 -11.23 -6.20
C GLN A 18 -6.47 -11.39 -4.83
N LEU A 19 -6.87 -10.58 -3.85
CA LEU A 19 -6.35 -10.65 -2.50
C LEU A 19 -6.85 -11.92 -1.79
N GLU A 20 -8.16 -12.18 -1.87
CA GLU A 20 -8.78 -13.38 -1.30
C GLU A 20 -8.22 -14.68 -1.89
N LYS A 21 -7.96 -14.70 -3.21
CA LYS A 21 -7.36 -15.87 -3.87
C LYS A 21 -5.98 -16.21 -3.32
N ASN A 22 -5.16 -15.20 -3.02
CA ASN A 22 -3.77 -15.40 -2.62
C ASN A 22 -3.59 -15.57 -1.11
N TYR A 23 -4.43 -14.92 -0.31
CA TYR A 23 -4.28 -14.85 1.15
C TYR A 23 -5.46 -15.47 1.91
N GLY A 24 -6.45 -16.02 1.21
CA GLY A 24 -7.72 -16.43 1.81
C GLY A 24 -8.58 -15.23 2.20
N LYS A 25 -9.82 -15.50 2.59
CA LYS A 25 -10.77 -14.46 3.00
C LYS A 25 -10.28 -13.71 4.25
N GLU A 26 -9.83 -14.44 5.27
CA GLU A 26 -9.32 -13.87 6.52
C GLU A 26 -8.07 -13.02 6.28
N GLY A 27 -7.13 -13.50 5.47
CA GLY A 27 -5.91 -12.76 5.16
C GLY A 27 -6.17 -11.50 4.34
N ALA A 28 -7.14 -11.55 3.43
CA ALA A 28 -7.56 -10.39 2.66
C ALA A 28 -8.22 -9.31 3.54
N GLU A 29 -9.12 -9.71 4.45
CA GLU A 29 -9.73 -8.80 5.42
C GLU A 29 -8.66 -8.15 6.31
N ILE A 30 -7.73 -8.93 6.87
CA ILE A 30 -6.62 -8.40 7.69
C ILE A 30 -5.79 -7.37 6.91
N LEU A 31 -5.41 -7.65 5.66
CA LEU A 31 -4.60 -6.72 4.88
C LEU A 31 -5.35 -5.43 4.56
N THR A 32 -6.65 -5.54 4.26
CA THR A 32 -7.50 -4.39 3.94
C THR A 32 -7.74 -3.54 5.20
N ASP A 33 -8.01 -4.16 6.34
CA ASP A 33 -8.25 -3.47 7.62
C ASP A 33 -7.01 -2.73 8.14
N ASN A 34 -5.81 -3.20 7.81
CA ASN A 34 -4.57 -2.52 8.16
C ASN A 34 -4.26 -1.30 7.28
N CYS A 35 -4.97 -1.10 6.16
CA CYS A 35 -4.76 0.04 5.28
C CYS A 35 -5.46 1.30 5.87
N GLN A 36 -4.66 2.31 6.23
CA GLN A 36 -5.18 3.56 6.80
C GLN A 36 -5.81 4.50 5.76
N ASP A 37 -5.38 4.36 4.51
CA ASP A 37 -5.88 5.11 3.37
C ASP A 37 -6.24 4.10 2.29
N THR A 38 -7.45 4.22 1.77
CA THR A 38 -7.96 3.35 0.72
C THR A 38 -8.54 4.20 -0.39
N ILE A 39 -8.04 3.96 -1.60
CA ILE A 39 -8.44 4.70 -2.80
C ILE A 39 -9.10 3.71 -3.75
N PHE A 40 -10.34 3.98 -4.12
CA PHE A 40 -11.07 3.18 -5.09
C PHE A 40 -11.41 3.99 -6.34
N GLY A 41 -11.29 3.36 -7.50
CA GLY A 41 -11.72 3.93 -8.77
C GLY A 41 -11.71 2.88 -9.88
N GLY A 42 -12.45 3.16 -10.96
CA GLY A 42 -12.47 2.30 -12.16
C GLY A 42 -13.04 0.90 -11.92
N PHE A 43 -14.22 0.80 -11.30
CA PHE A 43 -14.87 -0.49 -11.04
C PHE A 43 -15.27 -1.19 -12.34
N ALA A 44 -15.06 -2.51 -12.40
CA ALA A 44 -15.61 -3.32 -13.48
C ALA A 44 -17.15 -3.43 -13.34
N PRO A 45 -17.91 -3.55 -14.44
CA PRO A 45 -19.39 -3.61 -14.41
C PRO A 45 -19.95 -4.70 -13.48
N ASN A 46 -19.28 -5.86 -13.43
CA ASN A 46 -19.67 -7.01 -12.63
C ASN A 46 -18.89 -7.12 -11.31
N SER A 47 -18.17 -6.07 -10.90
CA SER A 47 -17.34 -6.10 -9.70
C SER A 47 -18.19 -6.11 -8.44
N GLN A 48 -17.99 -7.14 -7.58
CA GLN A 48 -18.54 -7.19 -6.24
C GLN A 48 -17.87 -6.18 -5.28
N THR A 49 -16.71 -5.65 -5.64
CA THR A 49 -16.00 -4.64 -4.82
C THR A 49 -16.83 -3.37 -4.65
N ALA A 50 -17.66 -3.00 -5.63
CA ALA A 50 -18.56 -1.85 -5.51
C ALA A 50 -19.63 -2.04 -4.42
N GLU A 51 -20.12 -3.27 -4.22
CA GLU A 51 -21.10 -3.56 -3.17
C GLU A 51 -20.47 -3.51 -1.78
N VAL A 52 -19.27 -4.06 -1.63
CA VAL A 52 -18.50 -4.00 -0.38
C VAL A 52 -18.22 -2.54 -0.02
N LEU A 53 -17.79 -1.74 -1.00
CA LEU A 53 -17.55 -0.31 -0.78
C LEU A 53 -18.81 0.47 -0.45
N SER A 54 -19.93 0.23 -1.15
CA SER A 54 -21.21 0.88 -0.86
C SER A 54 -21.64 0.65 0.59
N LYS A 55 -21.47 -0.59 1.09
CA LYS A 55 -21.71 -0.92 2.50
C LYS A 55 -20.74 -0.21 3.44
N ALA A 56 -19.44 -0.14 3.08
CA ALA A 56 -18.42 0.54 3.89
C ALA A 56 -18.61 2.07 3.97
N LEU A 57 -19.15 2.70 2.92
CA LEU A 57 -19.53 4.12 2.91
C LEU A 57 -20.74 4.41 3.81
N GLY A 58 -21.56 3.40 4.07
CA GLY A 58 -22.76 3.50 4.89
C GLY A 58 -23.95 4.13 4.17
N ASN A 59 -24.98 4.42 4.96
CA ASN A 59 -26.26 4.89 4.47
C ASN A 59 -26.52 6.34 4.89
N ARG A 60 -27.39 7.01 4.14
CA ARG A 60 -27.96 8.32 4.46
C ARG A 60 -29.48 8.22 4.56
N THR A 61 -30.04 8.98 5.47
CA THR A 61 -31.50 9.12 5.55
C THR A 61 -31.95 10.12 4.50
N VAL A 62 -32.92 9.71 3.67
CA VAL A 62 -33.50 10.56 2.62
C VAL A 62 -35.00 10.68 2.85
N LEU A 63 -35.53 11.88 2.59
CA LEU A 63 -36.96 12.09 2.54
C LEU A 63 -37.47 11.55 1.21
N SER A 64 -38.21 10.43 1.26
CA SER A 64 -38.91 9.86 0.13
C SER A 64 -40.36 10.28 0.19
N GLY A 65 -40.98 10.53 -0.96
CA GLY A 65 -42.40 10.84 -1.00
C GLY A 65 -43.04 10.46 -2.31
N SER A 66 -44.33 10.18 -2.26
CA SER A 66 -45.17 10.01 -3.43
C SER A 66 -46.10 11.21 -3.53
N ILE A 67 -46.17 11.78 -4.74
CA ILE A 67 -47.12 12.85 -5.06
C ILE A 67 -48.13 12.25 -6.04
N SER A 68 -49.36 12.09 -5.57
CA SER A 68 -50.48 11.68 -6.40
C SER A 68 -51.34 12.89 -6.71
N ARG A 69 -51.39 13.30 -7.98
CA ARG A 69 -52.26 14.38 -8.44
C ARG A 69 -53.56 13.79 -9.00
N GLY A 70 -54.59 13.74 -8.16
CA GLY A 70 -55.97 13.55 -8.61
C GLY A 70 -56.59 14.85 -9.14
N LYS A 71 -57.65 14.75 -9.95
CA LYS A 71 -58.31 15.90 -10.61
C LYS A 71 -58.87 16.95 -9.63
N ASN A 72 -59.19 16.55 -8.40
CA ASN A 72 -59.78 17.42 -7.37
C ASN A 72 -58.98 17.51 -6.07
N ASP A 73 -58.00 16.63 -5.84
CA ASP A 73 -57.24 16.64 -4.58
C ASP A 73 -55.82 16.06 -4.78
N PRO A 74 -54.77 16.89 -4.75
CA PRO A 74 -53.40 16.41 -4.79
C PRO A 74 -53.00 15.86 -3.42
N SER A 75 -52.80 14.54 -3.32
CA SER A 75 -52.31 13.88 -2.11
C SER A 75 -50.79 13.76 -2.15
N GLN A 76 -50.13 14.13 -1.06
CA GLN A 76 -48.69 13.96 -0.88
C GLN A 76 -48.42 13.14 0.38
N SER A 77 -47.65 12.06 0.23
CA SER A 77 -47.11 11.28 1.35
C SER A 77 -45.60 11.44 1.39
N LEU A 78 -45.04 11.74 2.57
CA LEU A 78 -43.61 11.89 2.80
C LEU A 78 -43.19 10.97 3.95
N GLN A 79 -42.11 10.23 3.75
CA GLN A 79 -41.54 9.29 4.71
C GLN A 79 -40.01 9.36 4.68
N MET A 80 -39.39 9.24 5.85
CA MET A 80 -37.94 9.13 5.95
C MET A 80 -37.56 7.67 5.69
N ILE A 81 -36.70 7.43 4.70
CA ILE A 81 -36.18 6.10 4.38
C ILE A 81 -34.65 6.10 4.40
N GLU A 82 -34.07 4.94 4.61
CA GLU A 82 -32.63 4.73 4.52
C GLU A 82 -32.23 4.42 3.07
N ARG A 83 -31.19 5.08 2.57
CA ARG A 83 -30.61 4.84 1.24
C ARG A 83 -29.09 4.78 1.35
N PRO A 84 -28.39 3.88 0.63
CA PRO A 84 -26.94 3.95 0.51
C PRO A 84 -26.46 5.35 0.12
N LEU A 85 -25.36 5.80 0.76
CA LEU A 85 -24.75 7.09 0.47
C LEU A 85 -24.43 7.19 -1.03
N MET A 86 -23.84 6.12 -1.56
CA MET A 86 -23.65 5.89 -2.98
C MET A 86 -24.02 4.45 -3.31
N THR A 87 -24.90 4.24 -4.28
CA THR A 87 -25.29 2.89 -4.70
C THR A 87 -24.13 2.19 -5.45
N PRO A 88 -24.10 0.86 -5.51
CA PRO A 88 -23.10 0.14 -6.29
C PRO A 88 -23.06 0.58 -7.77
N ASP A 89 -24.21 0.93 -8.34
CA ASP A 89 -24.30 1.39 -9.73
C ASP A 89 -23.78 2.84 -9.89
N GLU A 90 -24.02 3.71 -8.91
CA GLU A 90 -23.42 5.04 -8.85
C GLU A 90 -21.89 4.93 -8.75
N LEU A 91 -21.36 3.99 -7.94
CA LEU A 91 -19.93 3.72 -7.85
C LEU A 91 -19.34 3.20 -9.17
N LYS A 92 -20.03 2.28 -9.85
CA LYS A 92 -19.58 1.72 -11.14
C LYS A 92 -19.60 2.74 -12.28
N SER A 93 -20.49 3.73 -12.21
CA SER A 93 -20.63 4.78 -13.21
C SER A 93 -19.76 6.02 -12.94
N ILE A 94 -18.89 5.97 -11.91
CA ILE A 94 -17.93 7.06 -11.64
C ILE A 94 -17.08 7.33 -12.90
N PRO A 95 -17.01 8.59 -13.37
CA PRO A 95 -16.21 8.93 -14.54
C PRO A 95 -14.74 8.62 -14.34
N LYS A 96 -14.06 8.22 -15.42
CA LYS A 96 -12.61 7.96 -15.40
C LYS A 96 -11.85 9.15 -14.81
N GLY A 97 -10.86 8.87 -13.96
CA GLY A 97 -10.07 9.87 -13.25
C GLY A 97 -10.68 10.39 -11.95
N HIS A 98 -11.92 9.99 -11.61
CA HIS A 98 -12.50 10.23 -10.30
C HIS A 98 -12.34 9.00 -9.42
N PHE A 99 -12.04 9.26 -8.14
CA PHE A 99 -11.76 8.25 -7.14
C PHE A 99 -12.49 8.57 -5.85
N ILE A 100 -12.85 7.53 -5.12
CA ILE A 100 -13.32 7.62 -3.74
C ILE A 100 -12.11 7.41 -2.85
N VAL A 101 -11.78 8.42 -2.05
CA VAL A 101 -10.67 8.39 -1.08
C VAL A 101 -11.27 8.26 0.30
N MET A 102 -10.81 7.24 1.03
CA MET A 102 -11.25 6.93 2.38
C MET A 102 -10.04 6.85 3.30
N LYS A 103 -9.98 7.75 4.27
CA LYS A 103 -8.94 7.77 5.28
C LYS A 103 -9.54 7.57 6.66
N THR A 104 -8.88 6.74 7.47
CA THR A 104 -9.28 6.50 8.86
C THR A 104 -9.46 7.80 9.64
N GLY A 105 -10.60 7.95 10.31
CA GLY A 105 -10.92 9.11 11.14
C GLY A 105 -11.42 10.34 10.38
N THR A 106 -11.69 10.23 9.08
CA THR A 106 -12.22 11.33 8.25
C THR A 106 -13.37 10.85 7.36
N HIS A 107 -14.24 11.77 6.96
CA HIS A 107 -15.30 11.45 6.01
C HIS A 107 -14.74 11.13 4.63
N PRO A 108 -15.27 10.11 3.93
CA PRO A 108 -14.90 9.80 2.56
C PRO A 108 -15.09 11.00 1.63
N MET A 109 -14.22 11.12 0.62
CA MET A 109 -14.31 12.17 -0.39
C MET A 109 -14.23 11.60 -1.80
N GLN A 110 -15.08 12.07 -2.70
CA GLN A 110 -14.92 11.85 -4.13
C GLN A 110 -14.03 12.96 -4.70
N THR A 111 -12.91 12.60 -5.32
CA THR A 111 -11.97 13.57 -5.87
C THR A 111 -11.40 13.12 -7.22
N ARG A 112 -10.92 14.08 -8.00
CA ARG A 112 -10.20 13.81 -9.25
C ARG A 112 -8.71 13.71 -8.97
N LEU A 113 -8.14 12.52 -9.14
CA LEU A 113 -6.70 12.33 -9.07
C LEU A 113 -6.11 12.51 -10.47
N ARG A 114 -5.30 13.55 -10.64
CA ARG A 114 -4.61 13.83 -11.90
C ARG A 114 -3.44 12.86 -12.08
N LEU A 115 -3.16 12.49 -13.33
CA LEU A 115 -1.99 11.68 -13.68
C LEU A 115 -0.72 12.43 -13.30
N PHE A 116 0.30 11.72 -12.82
CA PHE A 116 1.59 12.32 -12.43
C PHE A 116 2.24 13.14 -13.56
N LEU A 117 1.94 12.80 -14.83
CA LEU A 117 2.38 13.53 -16.02
C LEU A 117 1.91 14.99 -16.03
N GLU A 118 0.70 15.24 -15.52
CA GLU A 118 0.12 16.58 -15.44
C GLU A 118 0.69 17.40 -14.27
N TRP A 119 1.47 16.78 -13.37
CA TRP A 119 2.03 17.44 -12.19
C TRP A 119 3.39 18.09 -12.46
N GLY A 120 3.90 18.03 -13.69
CA GLY A 120 5.23 18.54 -14.02
C GLY A 120 6.37 17.72 -13.39
N ILE A 121 6.08 16.49 -12.95
CA ILE A 121 7.09 15.58 -12.42
C ILE A 121 7.88 15.02 -13.60
N THR A 122 9.12 15.45 -13.76
CA THR A 122 10.07 14.87 -14.71
C THR A 122 10.87 13.76 -14.01
N PHE A 123 10.80 12.53 -14.53
CA PHE A 123 11.71 11.49 -14.09
C PHE A 123 13.12 11.79 -14.62
N GLY A 124 14.11 11.72 -13.74
CA GLY A 124 15.53 11.75 -14.13
C GLY A 124 15.97 10.40 -14.69
N GLU A 125 17.27 10.12 -14.60
CA GLU A 125 17.82 8.81 -14.97
C GLU A 125 17.16 7.67 -14.17
N PRO A 126 16.86 6.52 -14.81
CA PRO A 126 16.31 5.36 -14.12
C PRO A 126 17.18 4.98 -12.92
N TYR A 127 16.56 4.80 -11.76
CA TYR A 127 17.27 4.30 -10.59
C TYR A 127 17.70 2.84 -10.86
N GLN A 128 18.96 2.66 -11.26
CA GLN A 128 19.55 1.34 -11.46
C GLN A 128 19.99 0.78 -10.10
N VAL A 129 19.28 -0.23 -9.63
CA VAL A 129 19.72 -1.03 -8.48
C VAL A 129 20.98 -1.78 -8.90
N SER A 130 22.08 -1.62 -8.17
CA SER A 130 23.30 -2.40 -8.43
C SER A 130 22.97 -3.89 -8.41
N GLN A 131 23.29 -4.61 -9.48
CA GLN A 131 22.97 -6.03 -9.62
C GLN A 131 23.54 -6.82 -8.43
N GLN A 132 22.67 -7.31 -7.55
CA GLN A 132 23.00 -8.28 -6.49
C GLN A 132 22.99 -9.69 -7.10
N ALA A 133 23.73 -9.90 -8.18
CA ALA A 133 23.97 -11.24 -8.71
C ALA A 133 24.81 -12.05 -7.71
N ALA A 134 24.69 -13.39 -7.73
CA ALA A 134 25.57 -14.27 -6.97
C ALA A 134 27.02 -14.08 -7.46
N ARG A 135 27.76 -13.21 -6.78
CA ARG A 135 29.18 -12.96 -7.09
C ARG A 135 29.99 -14.11 -6.52
N LYS A 136 31.06 -14.51 -7.20
CA LYS A 136 32.02 -15.49 -6.68
C LYS A 136 32.64 -14.91 -5.40
N VAL A 137 32.13 -15.32 -4.24
CA VAL A 137 32.65 -14.93 -2.94
C VAL A 137 33.98 -15.65 -2.74
N TYR A 138 35.09 -14.92 -2.85
CA TYR A 138 36.39 -15.43 -2.44
C TYR A 138 36.47 -15.36 -0.92
N TYR A 139 36.51 -16.53 -0.28
CA TYR A 139 36.81 -16.62 1.14
C TYR A 139 38.31 -16.42 1.32
N ALA A 140 38.70 -15.29 1.89
CA ALA A 140 40.08 -15.10 2.34
C ALA A 140 40.32 -15.93 3.61
N SER A 141 41.47 -16.59 3.67
CA SER A 141 41.89 -17.24 4.92
C SER A 141 42.10 -16.19 6.01
N LYS A 142 41.87 -16.55 7.28
CA LYS A 142 42.07 -15.65 8.42
C LYS A 142 43.45 -14.98 8.37
N ALA A 143 44.48 -15.74 7.96
CA ALA A 143 45.86 -15.28 7.84
C ALA A 143 46.03 -14.20 6.76
N GLU A 144 45.50 -14.41 5.56
CA GLU A 144 45.54 -13.41 4.47
C GLU A 144 44.81 -12.14 4.86
N LEU A 145 43.64 -12.28 5.51
CA LEU A 145 42.85 -11.12 5.93
C LEU A 145 43.59 -10.28 6.97
N THR A 146 44.25 -10.93 7.95
CA THR A 146 45.07 -10.21 8.93
C THR A 146 46.29 -9.55 8.31
N ASP A 147 47.00 -10.21 7.37
CA ASP A 147 48.20 -9.64 6.74
C ASP A 147 47.87 -8.38 5.93
N VAL A 148 46.78 -8.41 5.17
CA VAL A 148 46.29 -7.26 4.41
C VAL A 148 45.88 -6.11 5.33
N ILE A 149 45.19 -6.40 6.44
CA ILE A 149 44.79 -5.38 7.43
C ILE A 149 46.03 -4.74 8.07
N TYR A 150 47.03 -5.52 8.49
CA TYR A 150 48.25 -4.98 9.09
C TYR A 150 49.09 -4.18 8.10
N ARG A 151 49.07 -4.52 6.80
CA ARG A 151 49.72 -3.74 5.75
C ARG A 151 49.00 -2.45 5.42
N ALA A 152 47.67 -2.48 5.34
CA ALA A 152 46.85 -1.31 5.00
C ALA A 152 46.73 -0.33 6.18
N PHE A 153 46.70 -0.85 7.40
CA PHE A 153 46.60 -0.10 8.65
C PHE A 153 47.73 -0.52 9.59
N PRO A 154 48.98 -0.10 9.31
CA PRO A 154 50.08 -0.32 10.22
C PRO A 154 49.76 0.39 11.54
N ALA A 155 49.57 -0.38 12.61
CA ALA A 155 49.21 0.16 13.91
C ALA A 155 50.27 1.18 14.36
N SER A 156 49.85 2.40 14.71
CA SER A 156 50.70 3.31 15.46
C SER A 156 50.98 2.67 16.83
N ALA A 157 52.22 2.79 17.30
CA ALA A 157 52.80 2.01 18.41
C ALA A 157 52.17 2.25 19.81
N ARG A 158 50.90 2.63 19.92
CA ARG A 158 50.22 2.88 21.19
C ARG A 158 48.85 2.21 21.21
N GLN A 159 48.85 0.93 21.56
CA GLN A 159 47.80 0.13 22.23
C GLN A 159 47.73 -1.29 21.63
N ASN A 160 48.78 -2.09 21.83
CA ASN A 160 48.72 -3.53 21.54
C ASN A 160 48.39 -4.31 22.81
N ASN A 161 47.09 -4.51 23.07
CA ASN A 161 46.59 -5.52 24.03
C ASN A 161 46.08 -6.80 23.34
N TYR A 162 46.43 -7.03 22.08
CA TYR A 162 46.11 -8.28 21.40
C TYR A 162 47.29 -9.25 21.48
N ARG A 163 47.11 -10.28 22.31
CA ARG A 163 48.01 -11.42 22.48
C ARG A 163 48.13 -12.15 21.13
N THR A 164 49.26 -11.99 20.44
CA THR A 164 49.60 -12.76 19.25
C THR A 164 49.76 -14.24 19.61
N PRO A 165 49.03 -15.18 18.98
CA PRO A 165 49.29 -16.60 19.15
C PRO A 165 50.66 -16.95 18.54
N LYS A 166 51.49 -17.69 19.28
CA LYS A 166 52.75 -18.24 18.76
C LYS A 166 52.46 -19.20 17.60
N LYS A 167 53.21 -19.06 16.49
CA LYS A 167 53.27 -20.06 15.42
C LYS A 167 53.89 -21.34 15.98
N GLU A 168 53.09 -22.38 16.13
CA GLU A 168 53.58 -23.74 16.33
C GLU A 168 54.05 -24.25 14.96
N LYS A 169 55.36 -24.52 14.85
CA LYS A 169 55.97 -25.07 13.65
C LYS A 169 55.61 -26.56 13.57
N THR A 170 54.69 -26.92 12.70
CA THR A 170 54.68 -28.27 12.13
C THR A 170 55.72 -28.32 11.01
N ILE A 171 56.80 -29.06 11.28
CA ILE A 171 57.90 -29.44 10.39
C ILE A 171 57.47 -30.76 9.70
N PRO A 172 57.88 -31.02 8.44
CA PRO A 172 57.04 -31.62 7.40
C PRO A 172 56.73 -33.10 7.53
#